data_AF-A0A7V9G2I3-F1
#
_entry.id   AF-A0A7V9G2I3-F1
#
_cell.length_a   1.000
_cell.length_b   1.000
_cell.length_c   1.000
_cell.angle_alpha   90.00
_cell.angle_beta   90.00
_cell.angle_gamma   90.00
#
_symmetry.space_group_name_H-M   'P 1'
#
loop_
_entity.id
_entity.type
_entity.pdbx_description
1 polymer ?
#
loop_
_entity_poly.entity_id
_entity_poly.type
_entity_poly.pdbx_seq_one_letter_code
_entity_poly.pdbx_strand_id
1 'polypeptide(L)' 'MTDPATDSPTHTTPVKAGYRTTEFWLSAIAVLLGLVLASGAIPESGIVGQVIGGVLSVLANLGYTAARAKAKAGS' A
#
# COMPACT_ATOMS: atom_id res chain seq x y z
N MET A 1 45.66 32.60 3.76
CA MET A 1 44.69 31.89 4.62
C MET A 1 43.36 31.85 3.88
N THR A 2 43.23 30.94 2.91
CA THR A 2 41.96 30.67 2.20
C THR A 2 41.26 29.57 2.99
N ASP A 3 40.22 29.93 3.70
CA ASP A 3 39.34 28.96 4.35
C ASP A 3 38.36 28.44 3.28
N PRO A 4 38.44 27.16 2.86
CA PRO A 4 37.47 26.60 1.92
C PRO A 4 36.18 26.28 2.69
N ALA A 5 35.41 27.34 2.98
CA ALA A 5 34.05 27.21 3.48
C ALA A 5 33.29 26.27 2.54
N THR A 6 33.01 25.10 3.08
CA THR A 6 32.45 23.95 2.41
C THR A 6 30.96 24.18 2.26
N ASP A 7 30.53 24.86 1.19
CA ASP A 7 29.13 24.93 0.80
C ASP A 7 28.70 23.57 0.22
N SER A 8 28.36 22.64 1.11
CA SER A 8 27.67 21.42 0.72
C SER A 8 26.22 21.76 0.44
N PRO A 9 25.69 21.63 -0.79
CA PRO A 9 24.28 21.85 -1.03
C PRO A 9 23.48 20.82 -0.23
N THR A 10 22.75 21.28 0.78
CA THR A 10 21.77 20.46 1.49
C THR A 10 20.66 20.10 0.52
N HIS A 11 20.79 18.95 -0.14
CA HIS A 11 19.73 18.36 -0.95
C HIS A 11 18.60 17.93 -0.01
N THR A 12 17.67 18.84 0.26
CA THR A 12 16.42 18.53 0.94
C THR A 12 15.52 17.79 -0.04
N THR A 13 15.65 16.46 -0.11
CA THR A 13 14.80 15.64 -0.97
C THR A 13 13.35 15.82 -0.52
N PRO A 14 12.44 16.32 -1.39
CA PRO A 14 11.05 16.51 -1.00
C PRO A 14 10.42 15.17 -0.66
N VAL A 15 9.92 15.04 0.56
CA VAL A 15 9.20 13.84 1.01
C VAL A 15 7.92 13.73 0.19
N LYS A 16 7.88 12.76 -0.72
CA LYS A 16 6.73 12.52 -1.60
C LYS A 16 5.54 12.07 -0.75
N ALA A 17 4.41 12.76 -0.89
CA ALA A 17 3.23 12.46 -0.09
C ALA A 17 2.69 11.03 -0.34
N GLY A 18 2.35 10.32 0.74
CA GLY A 18 1.98 8.91 0.72
C GLY A 18 0.71 8.58 -0.09
N TYR A 19 -0.23 9.51 -0.22
CA TYR A 19 -1.43 9.30 -1.05
C TYR A 19 -1.14 9.19 -2.56
N ARG A 20 0.09 9.50 -2.99
CA ARG A 20 0.56 9.29 -4.37
C ARG A 20 1.23 7.93 -4.56
N THR A 21 1.28 7.07 -3.54
CA THR A 21 1.83 5.72 -3.64
C THR A 21 0.74 4.72 -3.96
N THR A 22 1.07 3.74 -4.79
CA THR A 22 0.17 2.62 -5.11
C THR A 22 -0.13 1.77 -3.89
N GLU A 23 0.82 1.66 -2.96
CA GLU A 23 0.67 0.93 -1.69
C GLU A 23 -0.47 1.47 -0.83
N PHE A 24 -0.61 2.81 -0.78
CA PHE A 24 -1.71 3.46 -0.09
C PHE A 24 -3.06 3.11 -0.73
N TRP A 25 -3.16 3.22 -2.06
CA TRP A 25 -4.39 2.93 -2.79
C TRP A 25 -4.80 1.45 -2.70
N LEU A 26 -3.85 0.52 -2.79
CA LEU A 26 -4.12 -0.91 -2.63
C LEU A 26 -4.66 -1.23 -1.23
N SER A 27 -4.07 -0.62 -0.20
CA SER A 27 -4.52 -0.78 1.19
C SER A 27 -5.91 -0.16 1.40
N ALA A 28 -6.14 1.03 0.86
CA ALA A 28 -7.44 1.69 0.93
C ALA A 28 -8.54 0.86 0.24
N ILE A 29 -8.26 0.31 -0.94
CA ILE A 29 -9.19 -0.56 -1.66
C ILE A 29 -9.48 -1.84 -0.87
N ALA A 30 -8.46 -2.48 -0.28
CA ALA A 30 -8.66 -3.67 0.57
C ALA A 30 -9.63 -3.39 1.72
N VAL A 31 -9.43 -2.26 2.42
CA VAL A 31 -10.27 -1.85 3.56
C VAL A 31 -11.69 -1.56 3.10
N LEU A 32 -11.86 -0.80 2.01
CA LEU A 32 -13.18 -0.47 1.47
C LEU A 32 -13.95 -1.71 1.02
N LEU A 33 -13.29 -2.61 0.28
CA LEU A 33 -13.92 -3.87 -0.18
C LEU A 33 -14.28 -4.78 0.99
N GLY A 34 -13.41 -4.89 1.99
CA GLY A 34 -13.69 -5.64 3.22
C GLY A 34 -14.88 -5.07 3.98
N LEU A 35 -14.95 -3.74 4.11
CA LEU A 35 -16.05 -3.06 4.78
C LEU A 35 -17.38 -3.25 4.03
N VAL A 36 -17.37 -3.11 2.70
CA VAL A 36 -18.56 -3.30 1.86
C VAL A 36 -19.08 -4.73 1.96
N LEU A 37 -18.18 -5.73 1.96
CA LEU A 37 -18.56 -7.13 2.11
C LEU A 37 -19.09 -7.42 3.53
N ALA A 38 -18.41 -6.92 4.55
CA ALA A 38 -18.82 -7.06 5.96
C ALA A 38 -20.13 -6.33 6.28
N SER A 39 -20.46 -5.26 5.55
CA SER A 39 -21.70 -4.51 5.71
C SER A 39 -22.94 -5.32 5.30
N GLY A 40 -22.79 -6.44 4.59
CA GLY A 40 -23.92 -7.21 4.04
C GLY A 40 -24.70 -6.46 2.96
N ALA A 41 -24.17 -5.33 2.46
CA ALA A 41 -24.80 -4.53 1.42
C ALA A 41 -24.82 -5.25 0.05
N ILE A 42 -23.97 -6.27 -0.12
CA ILE A 42 -23.86 -7.06 -1.35
C ILE A 42 -24.16 -8.52 -1.03
N PRO A 43 -25.07 -9.18 -1.78
CA PRO A 43 -25.30 -10.61 -1.63
C PRO A 43 -24.06 -11.40 -2.05
N GLU A 44 -23.54 -12.24 -1.15
CA GLU A 44 -22.33 -13.04 -1.36
C GLU A 44 -22.41 -13.98 -2.57
N SER A 45 -23.61 -14.44 -2.92
CA SER A 45 -23.86 -15.35 -4.04
C SER A 45 -23.92 -14.66 -5.41
N GLY A 46 -23.88 -13.33 -5.46
CA GLY A 46 -23.92 -12.56 -6.71
C GLY A 46 -22.55 -12.48 -7.40
N ILE A 47 -22.56 -12.25 -8.71
CA ILE A 47 -21.34 -12.00 -9.52
C ILE A 47 -20.47 -10.91 -8.89
N VAL A 48 -21.10 -9.88 -8.32
CA VAL A 48 -20.41 -8.77 -7.64
C VAL A 48 -19.65 -9.26 -6.40
N GLY A 49 -20.26 -10.12 -5.57
CA GLY A 49 -19.60 -10.72 -4.40
C GLY A 49 -18.39 -11.59 -4.79
N GLN A 50 -18.53 -12.37 -5.87
CA GLN A 50 -17.43 -13.18 -6.40
C GLN A 50 -16.25 -12.34 -6.90
N VAL A 51 -16.52 -11.24 -7.61
CA VAL A 51 -15.47 -10.31 -8.06
C VAL A 51 -14.76 -9.68 -6.86
N ILE A 52 -15.51 -9.19 -5.88
CA ILE A 52 -14.94 -8.58 -4.67
C ILE A 52 -14.09 -9.59 -3.90
N GLY A 53 -14.59 -10.81 -3.70
CA GLY A 53 -13.84 -11.90 -3.08
C GLY A 53 -12.55 -12.25 -3.84
N GLY A 54 -12.61 -12.28 -5.18
CA GLY A 54 -11.45 -12.48 -6.04
C GLY A 54 -10.40 -11.38 -5.87
N VAL A 55 -10.82 -10.11 -5.88
CA VAL A 55 -9.92 -8.96 -5.66
C VAL A 55 -9.30 -9.01 -4.27
N LEU A 56 -10.09 -9.27 -3.23
CA LEU A 56 -9.59 -9.41 -1.85
C LEU A 56 -8.58 -10.55 -1.72
N SER A 57 -8.78 -11.68 -2.40
CA SER A 57 -7.85 -12.81 -2.42
C SER A 57 -6.49 -12.43 -3.03
N VAL A 58 -6.50 -11.72 -4.17
CA VAL A 58 -5.26 -11.23 -4.80
C VAL A 58 -4.55 -10.22 -3.91
N LEU A 59 -5.28 -9.26 -3.33
CA LEU A 59 -4.71 -8.26 -2.42
C LEU A 59 -4.13 -8.90 -1.15
N ALA A 60 -4.80 -9.91 -0.59
CA ALA A 60 -4.29 -10.67 0.55
C ALA A 60 -3.00 -11.42 0.21
N ASN A 61 -2.92 -12.05 -0.97
CA ASN A 61 -1.71 -12.74 -1.42
C ASN A 61 -0.55 -11.76 -1.65
N LEU A 62 -0.81 -10.59 -2.25
CA LEU A 62 0.19 -9.53 -2.42
C LEU A 62 0.66 -8.99 -1.08
N GLY A 63 -0.26 -8.73 -0.15
CA GLY A 63 0.05 -8.27 1.21
C GLY A 63 0.89 -9.28 1.98
N TYR A 64 0.54 -10.55 1.92
CA TYR A 64 1.31 -11.64 2.52
C TYR A 64 2.72 -11.76 1.91
N THR A 65 2.82 -11.68 0.58
CA THR A 65 4.11 -11.70 -0.13
C THR A 65 4.99 -10.51 0.25
N ALA A 66 4.42 -9.30 0.29
CA ALA A 66 5.14 -8.09 0.72
C ALA A 66 5.60 -8.18 2.19
N ALA A 67 4.73 -8.63 3.09
CA ALA A 67 5.06 -8.84 4.49
C ALA A 67 6.20 -9.86 4.66
N ARG A 68 6.18 -10.97 3.90
CA ARG A 68 7.27 -11.97 3.88
C ARG A 68 8.58 -11.40 3.33
N ALA A 69 8.53 -10.62 2.24
CA ALA A 69 9.72 -9.98 1.69
C ALA A 69 10.35 -9.01 2.69
N LYS A 70 9.53 -8.23 3.40
CA LYS A 70 9.99 -7.31 4.45
C LYS A 70 10.55 -8.06 5.67
N ALA A 71 9.89 -9.13 6.11
CA ALA A 71 10.38 -9.97 7.21
C ALA A 71 11.74 -10.61 6.88
N LYS A 72 11.91 -11.09 5.63
CA LYS A 72 13.18 -11.67 5.16
C LYS A 72 14.29 -10.63 4.98
N ALA A 73 13.96 -9.42 4.54
CA ALA A 73 14.93 -8.34 4.38
C ALA A 73 15.36 -7.69 5.71
N GLY A 74 14.54 -7.82 6.75
CA GLY A 74 14.86 -7.40 8.11
C GLY A 74 15.53 -8.48 8.97
N SER A 75 15.89 -9.64 8.39
CA SER A 75 16.65 -10.72 9.03
C SER A 75 18.07 -10.80 8.48
#